data_AF-A0A2G9YF53-F1
#
_entry.id   AF-A0A2G9YF53-F1
#
_cell.length_a   1.000
_cell.length_b   1.000
_cell.length_c   1.000
_cell.angle_alpha   90.00
_cell.angle_beta   90.00
_cell.angle_gamma   90.00
#
_symmetry.space_group_name_H-M   'P 1'
#
loop_
_entity.id
_entity.type
_entity.pdbx_description
1 polymer ?
#
loop_
_entity_poly.entity_id
_entity_poly.type
_entity_poly.pdbx_seq_one_letter_code
_entity_poly.pdbx_strand_id
1 'polypeptide(L)'
;MDDIAANKIMAFFDRNDPKDLYDLYFLLTKKGYKVKQLLKLVKKKFGVELTESSFWSETYKSMKEIKSLRPFLLVKKSEDKAKIIKKIKNYFINHSTQYLHRLIK
;
A
#
# COMPACT_ATOMS: atom_id res chain seq x y z
N MET A 1 5.76 -15.35 -7.32
CA MET A 1 5.19 -13.99 -7.16
C MET A 1 4.94 -13.64 -5.70
N ASP A 2 4.41 -14.56 -4.91
CA ASP A 2 4.18 -14.38 -3.46
C ASP A 2 5.41 -13.90 -2.69
N ASP A 3 6.59 -14.42 -3.04
CA ASP A 3 7.86 -13.97 -2.45
C ASP A 3 8.16 -12.49 -2.67
N ILE A 4 7.83 -11.98 -3.86
CA ILE A 4 8.01 -10.57 -4.21
C ILE A 4 7.00 -9.73 -3.43
N ALA A 5 5.76 -10.20 -3.33
CA ALA A 5 4.72 -9.52 -2.56
C ALA A 5 5.09 -9.41 -1.08
N ALA A 6 5.60 -10.48 -0.47
CA ALA A 6 6.10 -10.47 0.90
C ALA A 6 7.25 -9.47 1.09
N ASN A 7 8.24 -9.49 0.18
CA ASN A 7 9.37 -8.55 0.23
C ASN A 7 8.90 -7.10 0.12
N LYS A 8 7.91 -6.81 -0.72
CA LYS A 8 7.35 -5.46 -0.90
C LYS A 8 6.64 -4.96 0.35
N ILE A 9 5.90 -5.81 1.04
CA ILE A 9 5.29 -5.44 2.33
C ILE A 9 6.38 -5.16 3.36
N MET A 10 7.39 -6.03 3.48
CA MET A 10 8.44 -5.82 4.47
C MET A 10 9.23 -4.53 4.20
N ALA A 11 9.60 -4.30 2.94
CA ALA A 11 10.23 -3.06 2.49
C ALA A 11 9.39 -1.81 2.80
N PHE A 12 8.07 -1.89 2.59
CA PHE A 12 7.16 -0.80 2.89
C PHE A 12 7.15 -0.45 4.38
N PHE A 13 7.14 -1.46 5.26
CA PHE A 13 7.16 -1.25 6.70
C PHE A 13 8.51 -0.73 7.22
N ASP A 14 9.61 -1.10 6.57
CA ASP A 14 10.96 -0.67 6.97
C ASP A 14 11.26 0.77 6.53
N ARG A 15 10.91 1.14 5.30
CA ARG A 15 11.35 2.40 4.68
C ARG A 15 10.25 3.44 4.50
N ASN A 16 8.98 3.00 4.46
CA ASN A 16 7.81 3.84 4.21
C ASN A 16 7.92 4.71 2.92
N ASP A 17 8.58 4.19 1.88
CA ASP A 17 8.80 4.91 0.61
C ASP A 17 7.50 4.98 -0.23
N PRO A 18 7.14 6.15 -0.77
CA PRO A 18 5.99 6.32 -1.66
C PRO A 18 5.93 5.39 -2.88
N LYS A 19 7.07 4.91 -3.38
CA LYS A 19 7.12 3.89 -4.45
C LYS A 19 6.60 2.55 -3.97
N ASP A 20 6.92 2.17 -2.74
CA ASP A 20 6.43 0.92 -2.15
C ASP A 20 4.89 1.01 -1.96
N LEU A 21 4.34 2.20 -1.61
CA LEU A 21 2.88 2.41 -1.58
C LEU A 21 2.21 2.21 -2.96
N TYR A 22 2.86 2.62 -4.05
CA TYR A 22 2.39 2.35 -5.41
C TYR A 22 2.40 0.85 -5.72
N ASP A 23 3.48 0.16 -5.37
CA ASP A 23 3.60 -1.28 -5.58
C ASP A 23 2.51 -2.05 -4.80
N LEU A 24 2.24 -1.64 -3.56
CA LEU A 24 1.14 -2.21 -2.77
C LEU A 24 -0.22 -1.98 -3.42
N TYR A 25 -0.48 -0.77 -3.93
CA TYR A 25 -1.71 -0.50 -4.68
C TYR A 25 -1.85 -1.42 -5.89
N PHE A 26 -0.77 -1.67 -6.62
CA PHE A 26 -0.77 -2.59 -7.75
C PHE A 26 -1.02 -4.05 -7.34
N LEU A 27 -0.38 -4.51 -6.26
CA LEU A 27 -0.60 -5.86 -5.72
C LEU A 27 -2.07 -6.08 -5.33
N LEU A 28 -2.67 -5.08 -4.67
CA LEU A 28 -4.06 -5.17 -4.18
C LEU A 28 -5.09 -5.06 -5.31
N THR A 29 -4.85 -4.21 -6.32
CA THR A 29 -5.86 -3.91 -7.35
C THR A 29 -5.68 -4.68 -8.65
N LYS A 30 -4.44 -4.94 -9.07
CA LYS A 30 -4.14 -5.59 -10.35
C LYS A 30 -3.76 -7.05 -10.19
N LYS A 31 -3.14 -7.41 -9.08
CA LYS A 31 -2.79 -8.81 -8.78
C LYS A 31 -3.79 -9.51 -7.88
N GLY A 32 -4.80 -8.78 -7.38
CA GLY A 32 -5.93 -9.35 -6.64
C GLY A 32 -5.58 -9.87 -5.24
N TYR A 33 -4.43 -9.49 -4.69
CA TYR A 33 -4.09 -9.84 -3.31
C TYR A 33 -5.02 -9.14 -2.33
N LYS A 34 -5.33 -9.81 -1.22
CA LYS A 34 -5.99 -9.23 -0.05
C LYS A 34 -4.95 -8.90 1.02
N VAL A 35 -5.19 -7.86 1.83
CA VAL A 35 -4.28 -7.48 2.92
C VAL A 35 -3.96 -8.67 3.83
N LYS A 36 -4.97 -9.42 4.31
CA LYS A 36 -4.76 -10.64 5.11
C LYS A 36 -3.82 -11.66 4.45
N GLN A 37 -3.91 -11.83 3.13
CA GLN A 37 -3.04 -12.76 2.40
C GLN A 37 -1.60 -12.23 2.40
N LEU A 38 -1.40 -10.95 2.13
CA LEU A 38 -0.08 -10.31 2.14
C LEU A 38 0.59 -10.40 3.52
N LEU A 39 -0.15 -10.16 4.60
CA LEU A 39 0.37 -10.28 5.96
C LEU A 39 0.74 -11.74 6.31
N LYS A 40 -0.06 -12.72 5.87
CA LYS A 40 0.30 -14.14 6.01
C LYS A 40 1.58 -14.51 5.25
N LEU A 41 1.78 -13.95 4.07
CA LEU A 41 3.01 -14.17 3.29
C LEU A 41 4.25 -13.61 4.01
N VAL A 42 4.13 -12.43 4.61
CA VAL A 42 5.20 -11.86 5.45
C VAL A 42 5.52 -12.76 6.64
N LYS A 43 4.49 -13.20 7.38
CA LYS A 43 4.68 -14.12 8.51
C LYS A 43 5.36 -15.42 8.10
N LYS A 44 4.92 -16.01 6.98
CA LYS A 44 5.52 -17.24 6.43
C LYS A 44 7.00 -17.06 6.05
N LYS A 45 7.34 -15.91 5.48
CA LYS A 45 8.69 -15.66 4.92
C LYS A 45 9.70 -15.17 5.95
N PHE A 46 9.29 -14.24 6.81
CA PHE A 46 10.19 -13.52 7.72
C PHE A 46 9.95 -13.86 9.19
N GLY A 47 8.92 -14.63 9.52
CA GLY A 47 8.54 -14.91 10.91
C GLY A 47 7.93 -13.70 11.65
N VAL A 48 7.73 -12.58 10.96
CA VAL A 48 7.19 -11.34 11.55
C VAL A 48 5.67 -11.31 11.46
N GLU A 49 5.00 -11.03 12.58
CA GLU A 49 3.56 -10.88 12.64
C GLU A 49 3.16 -9.40 12.52
N LEU A 50 2.57 -9.05 11.38
CA LEU A 50 2.03 -7.73 11.11
C LEU A 50 0.50 -7.78 11.16
N THR A 51 -0.11 -6.76 11.75
CA THR A 51 -1.58 -6.66 11.89
C THR A 51 -2.18 -5.79 10.78
N GLU A 52 -3.46 -5.98 10.48
CA GLU A 52 -4.16 -5.05 9.56
C GLU A 52 -4.11 -3.61 10.07
N SER A 53 -4.24 -3.38 11.37
CA SER A 53 -4.09 -2.03 11.97
C SER A 53 -2.75 -1.41 11.63
N SER A 54 -1.65 -2.17 11.79
CA SER A 54 -0.31 -1.70 11.48
C SER A 54 -0.16 -1.37 9.98
N PHE A 55 -0.71 -2.22 9.10
CA PHE A 55 -0.71 -1.99 7.66
C PHE A 55 -1.42 -0.69 7.30
N TRP A 56 -2.64 -0.48 7.78
CA TRP A 56 -3.39 0.73 7.48
C TRP A 56 -2.74 1.98 8.06
N SER A 57 -2.15 1.88 9.27
CA SER A 57 -1.39 2.97 9.89
C SER A 57 -0.18 3.39 9.03
N GLU A 58 0.61 2.43 8.55
CA GLU A 58 1.75 2.72 7.68
C GLU A 58 1.33 3.32 6.33
N THR A 59 0.24 2.81 5.72
CA THR A 59 -0.30 3.44 4.49
C THR A 59 -0.70 4.89 4.70
N TYR A 60 -1.27 5.21 5.87
CA TYR A 60 -1.62 6.59 6.21
C TYR A 60 -0.40 7.50 6.33
N LYS A 61 0.67 7.02 6.98
CA LYS A 61 1.95 7.75 7.09
C LYS A 61 2.54 8.01 5.70
N SER A 62 2.62 6.99 4.84
CA SER A 62 3.18 7.09 3.49
C SER A 62 2.42 8.08 2.59
N MET A 63 1.11 8.19 2.77
CA MET A 63 0.26 9.08 1.98
C MET A 63 0.61 10.57 2.10
N LYS A 64 1.32 10.97 3.17
CA LYS A 64 1.83 12.34 3.34
C LYS A 64 2.80 12.70 2.21
N GLU A 65 3.68 11.76 1.87
CA GLU A 65 4.76 11.95 0.89
C GLU A 65 4.42 11.49 -0.54
N ILE A 66 3.21 10.95 -0.80
CA ILE A 66 2.86 10.38 -2.11
C ILE A 66 3.03 11.34 -3.31
N LYS A 67 3.06 12.65 -3.09
CA LYS A 67 3.31 13.62 -4.17
C LYS A 67 4.73 13.49 -4.74
N SER A 68 5.70 12.99 -3.96
CA SER A 68 7.06 12.73 -4.43
C SER A 68 7.14 11.57 -5.44
N LEU A 69 6.06 10.80 -5.62
CA LEU A 69 5.96 9.78 -6.67
C LEU A 69 5.91 10.38 -8.09
N ARG A 70 5.49 11.65 -8.24
CA ARG A 70 5.30 12.32 -9.55
C ARG A 70 6.46 12.14 -10.56
N PRO A 71 7.73 12.38 -10.23
CA PRO A 71 8.84 12.18 -11.16
C PRO A 71 8.96 10.74 -11.68
N PHE A 72 8.60 9.75 -10.87
CA PHE A 72 8.74 8.33 -11.20
C PHE A 72 7.59 7.80 -12.08
N LEU A 73 6.50 8.54 -12.22
CA LEU A 73 5.38 8.16 -13.10
C LEU A 73 5.74 8.41 -14.57
N LEU A 74 5.71 7.34 -15.37
CA LEU A 74 6.06 7.36 -16.80
C LEU A 74 5.04 8.09 -17.70
N VAL A 75 3.91 8.53 -17.16
CA VAL A 75 2.92 9.29 -17.94
C VAL A 75 3.41 10.71 -18.20
N LYS A 76 3.28 11.20 -19.44
CA LYS A 76 3.83 12.50 -19.86
C LYS A 76 3.07 13.69 -19.27
N LYS A 77 1.73 13.62 -19.22
CA LYS A 77 0.88 14.74 -18.78
C LYS A 77 0.84 14.84 -17.25
N SER A 78 1.08 16.03 -16.73
CA SER A 78 1.03 16.33 -15.28
C SER A 78 -0.33 16.02 -14.66
N GLU A 79 -1.42 16.30 -15.39
CA GLU A 79 -2.79 15.98 -14.96
C GLU A 79 -3.00 14.48 -14.74
N ASP A 80 -2.44 13.65 -15.61
CA ASP A 80 -2.57 12.19 -15.49
C ASP A 80 -1.76 11.66 -14.30
N LYS A 81 -0.59 12.26 -14.02
CA LYS A 81 0.16 11.99 -12.78
C LYS A 81 -0.68 12.32 -11.55
N ALA A 82 -1.34 13.48 -11.53
CA ALA A 82 -2.20 13.89 -10.44
C ALA A 82 -3.41 12.96 -10.27
N LYS A 83 -4.03 12.51 -11.37
CA LYS A 83 -5.14 11.54 -11.35
C LYS A 83 -4.71 10.20 -10.77
N ILE A 84 -3.53 9.67 -11.15
CA ILE A 84 -2.99 8.42 -10.60
C ILE A 84 -2.78 8.55 -9.08
N ILE A 85 -2.11 9.62 -8.64
CA ILE A 85 -1.86 9.85 -7.21
C ILE A 85 -3.18 9.96 -6.43
N LYS A 86 -4.17 10.66 -6.99
CA LYS A 86 -5.51 10.77 -6.38
C LYS A 86 -6.19 9.40 -6.26
N LYS A 87 -6.10 8.55 -7.29
CA LYS A 87 -6.66 7.19 -7.27
C LYS A 87 -6.04 6.34 -6.16
N ILE A 88 -4.72 6.38 -6.02
CA ILE A 88 -4.00 5.62 -4.97
C ILE A 88 -4.41 6.11 -3.59
N LYS A 89 -4.42 7.43 -3.36
CA LYS A 89 -4.88 8.03 -2.10
C LYS A 89 -6.30 7.60 -1.74
N ASN A 90 -7.23 7.78 -2.67
CA ASN A 90 -8.63 7.42 -2.45
C ASN A 90 -8.80 5.94 -2.14
N TYR A 91 -8.05 5.07 -2.80
CA TYR A 91 -8.09 3.64 -2.53
C TYR A 91 -7.73 3.33 -1.07
N PHE A 92 -6.58 3.82 -0.60
CA PHE A 92 -6.12 3.54 0.76
C PHE A 92 -7.00 4.21 1.83
N ILE A 93 -7.44 5.45 1.61
CA ILE A 93 -8.36 6.16 2.54
C ILE A 93 -9.68 5.42 2.68
N ASN A 94 -10.28 5.00 1.56
CA ASN A 94 -11.58 4.32 1.60
C ASN A 94 -11.47 2.97 2.32
N HIS A 95 -10.44 2.17 2.02
CA HIS A 95 -10.27 0.86 2.64
C HIS A 95 -9.87 0.95 4.12
N SER A 96 -9.03 1.92 4.51
CA SER A 96 -8.70 2.14 5.92
C SER A 96 -9.92 2.60 6.72
N THR A 97 -10.75 3.48 6.14
CA THR A 97 -12.02 3.92 6.75
C THR A 97 -12.97 2.74 6.95
N GLN A 98 -13.14 1.90 5.92
CA GLN A 98 -13.95 0.68 6.02
C GLN A 98 -13.40 -0.31 7.05
N TYR A 99 -12.08 -0.38 7.21
CA TYR A 99 -11.45 -1.17 8.26
C TYR A 99 -11.81 -0.63 9.66
N LEU A 100 -11.64 0.67 9.88
CA LEU A 100 -11.95 1.31 11.17
C LEU A 100 -13.44 1.16 11.54
N HIS A 101 -14.35 1.37 10.58
CA HIS A 101 -15.79 1.16 10.83
C HIS A 101 -16.15 -0.27 11.25
N ARG A 102 -15.36 -1.28 10.84
CA ARG A 102 -15.56 -2.67 11.26
C ARG A 102 -15.00 -2.97 12.65
N LEU A 103 -14.11 -2.12 13.17
CA LEU A 103 -13.53 -2.28 14.51
C LEU A 103 -14.31 -1.55 15.62
N ILE A 104 -14.97 -0.44 15.26
CA ILE A 104 -15.69 0.42 16.20
C ILE A 104 -17.17 0.00 16.35
N LYS A 105 -17.64 -0.90 15.48
CA LYS A 105 -18.92 -1.61 15.65
C LYS A 105 -18.72 -2.85 16.52
#